data_AF-N4UKP8-F1
#
_entry.id   AF-N4UKP8-F1
#
_cell.length_a   1.000
_cell.length_b   1.000
_cell.length_c   1.000
_cell.angle_alpha   90.00
_cell.angle_beta   90.00
_cell.angle_gamma   90.00
#
_symmetry.space_group_name_H-M   'P 1'
#
loop_
_entity.id
_entity.type
_entity.pdbx_description
1 polymer ?
#
loop_
_entity_poly.entity_id
_entity_poly.type
_entity_poly.pdbx_seq_one_letter_code
_entity_poly.pdbx_strand_id
1 'polypeptide(L)'
;MPRNFTYVLNQLRMDTMAQCTSPTLSNSMTNPFAPRNKSKAISISCTREVIVSAGAIFTPTLLQVSGIGPSGVLKSLDILVKIDLPGVGCNLQDHPMVYANYYYRDESYFRSNEIADGVYDEAAEEYIRNRTGPWTAPSESVFDTTDHQTLMKHVMGKISTERHPSGTAAMMPLEMGGVVDPELKVYGTCSLRIADASIMPLIPSAHLQASAYGIAEKVRFQ
;
A
#
# COMPACT_ATOMS: atom_id res chain seq x y z
N MET A 1 12.27 18.49 23.36
CA MET A 1 10.93 18.66 22.77
C MET A 1 10.50 17.32 22.21
N PRO A 2 9.48 16.64 22.77
CA PRO A 2 9.13 15.30 22.31
C PRO A 2 8.38 15.39 20.98
N ARG A 3 8.98 14.86 19.91
CA ARG A 3 8.31 14.63 18.62
C ARG A 3 7.67 13.25 18.68
N ASN A 4 6.45 13.19 19.20
CA ASN A 4 5.62 11.99 19.13
C ASN A 4 4.92 11.99 17.78
N PHE A 5 5.47 11.26 16.80
CA PHE A 5 4.73 10.89 15.60
C PHE A 5 4.11 9.52 15.83
N THR A 6 2.85 9.51 16.26
CA THR A 6 2.02 8.30 16.29
C THR A 6 0.86 8.55 15.33
N TYR A 7 0.89 7.94 14.14
CA TYR A 7 -0.29 7.90 13.27
C TYR A 7 -0.93 6.52 13.36
N VAL A 8 -2.01 6.42 14.12
CA VAL A 8 -2.96 5.31 14.05
C VAL A 8 -3.89 5.60 12.89
N LEU A 9 -3.84 4.77 11.85
CA LEU A 9 -4.79 4.77 10.73
C LEU A 9 -6.18 4.41 11.25
N ASN A 10 -6.94 5.41 11.69
CA ASN A 10 -8.36 5.30 11.96
C ASN A 10 -9.04 6.63 11.63
N GLN A 11 -9.82 6.64 10.55
CA GLN A 11 -10.81 7.67 10.20
C GLN A 11 -10.25 9.02 9.77
N LEU A 12 -9.47 9.03 8.69
CA LEU A 12 -9.18 10.28 8.00
C LEU A 12 -10.29 10.56 6.97
N ARG A 13 -10.93 11.73 7.06
CA ARG A 13 -11.60 12.40 5.94
C ARG A 13 -10.88 13.72 5.73
N MET A 14 -10.55 14.02 4.49
CA MET A 14 -9.90 15.26 4.10
C MET A 14 -10.94 16.19 3.49
N ASP A 15 -11.15 17.33 4.14
CA ASP A 15 -12.00 18.38 3.59
C ASP A 15 -11.13 19.34 2.79
N THR A 16 -10.62 18.89 1.65
CA THR A 16 -9.85 19.78 0.76
C THR A 16 -10.82 20.63 -0.05
N MET A 17 -10.85 21.93 0.23
CA MET A 17 -11.61 22.91 -0.54
C MET A 17 -11.33 22.71 -2.04
N ALA A 18 -12.31 22.17 -2.75
CA ALA A 18 -12.43 22.36 -4.19
C ALA A 18 -12.80 23.85 -4.38
N GLN A 19 -12.00 24.57 -5.15
CA GLN A 19 -12.06 26.02 -5.46
C GLN A 19 -11.15 26.93 -4.61
N CYS A 20 -10.36 27.74 -5.34
CA CYS A 20 -9.31 28.64 -4.87
C CYS A 20 -9.85 29.89 -4.14
N THR A 21 -10.59 29.74 -3.04
CA THR A 21 -10.97 30.88 -2.19
C THR A 21 -10.70 30.55 -0.72
N SER A 22 -9.54 31.02 -0.24
CA SER A 22 -9.09 31.07 1.16
C SER A 22 -8.99 29.72 1.91
N PRO A 23 -7.79 29.33 2.41
CA PRO A 23 -7.59 28.02 3.03
C PRO A 23 -8.12 28.02 4.47
N THR A 24 -9.40 27.66 4.64
CA THR A 24 -9.90 27.16 5.92
C THR A 24 -10.26 25.69 5.72
N LEU A 25 -9.42 24.80 6.22
CA LEU A 25 -9.64 23.35 6.18
C LEU A 25 -10.13 22.90 7.56
N SER A 26 -11.37 22.41 7.65
CA SER A 26 -11.92 21.80 8.87
C SER A 26 -12.01 20.28 8.68
N ASN A 27 -10.92 19.55 8.88
CA ASN A 27 -10.95 18.10 8.76
C ASN A 27 -11.72 17.49 9.95
N SER A 28 -12.73 16.63 9.75
CA SER A 28 -13.39 15.90 10.85
C SER A 28 -13.14 14.40 10.73
N MET A 29 -12.66 13.75 11.81
CA MET A 29 -12.36 12.31 11.82
C MET A 29 -13.55 11.47 12.33
N THR A 30 -14.32 10.78 11.48
CA THR A 30 -15.42 9.88 11.96
C THR A 30 -15.53 8.55 11.18
N ASN A 31 -16.08 7.52 11.83
CA ASN A 31 -16.01 6.08 11.51
C ASN A 31 -17.08 5.58 10.54
N PRO A 32 -16.73 4.81 9.50
CA PRO A 32 -17.73 3.99 8.80
C PRO A 32 -17.59 2.46 8.96
N PHE A 33 -16.48 1.90 9.50
CA PHE A 33 -16.22 0.44 9.37
C PHE A 33 -15.69 -0.33 10.60
N ALA A 34 -15.62 0.27 11.81
CA ALA A 34 -15.38 -0.49 13.04
C ALA A 34 -16.60 -0.48 13.98
N PRO A 35 -17.12 -1.62 14.44
CA PRO A 35 -18.22 -1.66 15.43
C PRO A 35 -17.88 -1.09 16.82
N ARG A 36 -16.66 -0.61 17.06
CA ARG A 36 -16.21 -0.16 18.39
C ARG A 36 -14.99 0.77 18.29
N ASN A 37 -15.20 2.05 18.05
CA ASN A 37 -14.23 3.04 18.51
C ASN A 37 -14.98 4.24 19.10
N LYS A 38 -14.93 4.39 20.43
CA LYS A 38 -15.55 5.49 21.19
C LYS A 38 -14.69 6.76 21.20
N SER A 39 -13.57 6.78 20.47
CA SER A 39 -12.69 7.93 20.38
C SER A 39 -13.38 9.08 19.65
N LYS A 40 -13.33 10.27 20.24
CA LYS A 40 -13.91 11.48 19.65
C LYS A 40 -13.11 11.86 18.40
N ALA A 41 -13.83 12.20 17.34
CA ALA A 41 -13.29 12.90 16.18
C ALA A 41 -12.46 14.10 16.62
N ILE A 42 -11.23 14.22 16.11
CA ILE A 42 -10.44 15.44 16.26
C ILE A 42 -10.24 16.11 14.91
N SER A 43 -10.21 17.43 14.93
CA SER A 43 -10.01 18.25 13.74
C SER A 43 -8.67 18.94 13.81
N ILE A 44 -7.88 18.77 12.73
CA ILE A 44 -6.57 19.39 12.59
C ILE A 44 -6.58 20.17 11.28
N SER A 45 -6.20 21.44 11.35
CA SER A 45 -6.01 22.31 10.19
C SER A 45 -4.52 22.45 9.87
N CYS A 46 -4.22 22.68 8.59
CA CYS A 46 -2.88 23.02 8.12
C CYS A 46 -2.93 24.36 7.39
N THR A 47 -1.85 25.14 7.50
CA THR A 47 -1.76 26.47 6.86
C THR A 47 -1.23 26.42 5.42
N ARG A 48 -0.61 25.31 5.02
CA ARG A 48 0.00 25.14 3.70
C ARG A 48 -0.67 24.01 2.93
N GLU A 49 -0.20 22.80 3.15
CA GLU A 49 -0.60 21.63 2.37
C GLU A 49 -0.80 20.40 3.26
N VAL A 50 -1.63 19.48 2.77
CA VAL A 50 -1.78 18.12 3.29
C VAL A 50 -1.02 17.19 2.36
N ILE A 51 -0.15 16.36 2.93
CA ILE A 51 0.54 15.28 2.21
C ILE A 51 -0.03 13.95 2.67
N VAL A 52 -0.51 13.16 1.72
CA VAL A 52 -1.04 11.81 1.95
C VAL A 52 0.05 10.80 1.66
N SER A 53 0.33 9.95 2.64
CA SER A 53 1.32 8.86 2.53
C SER A 53 0.78 7.58 3.18
N ALA A 54 -0.45 7.20 2.84
CA ALA A 54 -1.12 6.03 3.41
C ALA A 54 -0.84 4.72 2.62
N GLY A 55 -0.03 4.81 1.56
CA GLY A 55 0.33 3.68 0.71
C GLY A 55 -0.74 3.36 -0.33
N ALA A 56 -0.39 2.49 -1.28
CA ALA A 56 -1.22 2.19 -2.44
C ALA A 56 -2.61 1.63 -2.11
N ILE A 57 -2.81 1.01 -0.94
CA ILE A 57 -4.13 0.47 -0.57
C ILE A 57 -5.01 1.53 0.10
N PHE A 58 -4.45 2.28 1.05
CA PHE A 58 -5.26 3.17 1.89
C PHE A 58 -5.37 4.60 1.35
N THR A 59 -4.41 5.08 0.56
CA THR A 59 -4.49 6.39 -0.09
C THR A 59 -5.73 6.55 -0.98
N PRO A 60 -6.05 5.65 -1.93
CA PRO A 60 -7.27 5.79 -2.73
C PRO A 60 -8.54 5.68 -1.89
N THR A 61 -8.55 4.81 -0.86
CA THR A 61 -9.66 4.69 0.08
C THR A 61 -9.89 6.01 0.81
N LEU A 62 -8.82 6.63 1.28
CA LEU A 62 -8.86 7.92 1.97
C LEU A 62 -9.38 9.04 1.06
N LEU A 63 -8.95 9.11 -0.20
CA LEU A 63 -9.50 10.05 -1.18
C LEU A 63 -10.99 9.83 -1.40
N GLN A 64 -11.42 8.58 -1.60
CA GLN A 64 -12.82 8.25 -1.86
C GLN A 64 -13.72 8.62 -0.68
N VAL A 65 -13.38 8.23 0.56
CA VAL A 65 -14.18 8.62 1.74
C VAL A 65 -14.17 10.12 2.01
N SER A 66 -13.25 10.86 1.39
CA SER A 66 -13.16 12.32 1.43
C SER A 66 -13.96 13.02 0.33
N GLY A 67 -14.59 12.26 -0.58
CA GLY A 67 -15.37 12.77 -1.71
C GLY A 67 -14.57 13.02 -2.99
N ILE A 68 -13.37 12.45 -3.11
CA ILE A 68 -12.48 12.56 -4.28
C ILE A 68 -12.33 11.17 -4.91
N GLY A 69 -12.92 10.96 -6.08
CA GLY A 69 -12.87 9.66 -6.75
C GLY A 69 -13.98 9.46 -7.77
N PRO A 70 -14.21 8.22 -8.23
CA PRO A 70 -15.22 7.93 -9.25
C PRO A 70 -16.63 8.26 -8.76
N SER A 71 -17.29 9.24 -9.38
CA SER A 71 -18.57 9.76 -8.89
C SER A 71 -19.66 8.70 -8.77
N GLY A 72 -19.70 7.71 -9.67
CA GLY A 72 -20.64 6.59 -9.60
C GLY A 72 -20.47 5.74 -8.34
N VAL A 73 -19.22 5.41 -7.97
CA VAL A 73 -18.91 4.65 -6.75
C VAL A 73 -19.28 5.47 -5.52
N LEU A 74 -18.87 6.73 -5.46
CA LEU A 74 -19.14 7.62 -4.33
C LEU A 74 -20.64 7.82 -4.09
N LYS A 75 -21.41 8.09 -5.15
CA LYS A 75 -22.88 8.21 -5.07
C LYS A 75 -23.54 6.93 -4.58
N SER A 76 -23.07 5.76 -5.01
CA SER A 76 -23.63 4.47 -4.56
C SER A 76 -23.41 4.18 -3.08
N LEU A 77 -22.49 4.91 -2.45
CA LEU A 77 -22.14 4.81 -1.02
C LEU A 77 -22.62 6.02 -0.20
N ASP A 78 -23.48 6.86 -0.77
CA ASP A 78 -23.97 8.11 -0.15
C ASP A 78 -22.82 9.06 0.29
N ILE A 79 -21.71 9.06 -0.44
CA ILE A 79 -20.59 9.97 -0.24
C ILE A 79 -20.78 11.18 -1.16
N LEU A 80 -20.75 12.39 -0.59
CA LEU A 80 -20.76 13.63 -1.36
C LEU A 80 -19.56 13.68 -2.31
N VAL A 81 -19.82 13.75 -3.62
CA VAL A 81 -18.79 13.94 -4.65
C VAL A 81 -18.33 15.39 -4.63
N LYS A 82 -17.11 15.64 -4.16
CA LYS A 82 -16.44 16.95 -4.22
C LYS A 82 -15.65 17.11 -5.52
N ILE A 83 -14.95 16.05 -5.92
CA ILE A 83 -14.15 15.99 -7.15
C ILE A 83 -14.40 14.63 -7.78
N ASP A 84 -14.93 14.62 -9.01
CA ASP A 84 -15.03 13.40 -9.81
C ASP A 84 -13.67 13.12 -10.45
N LEU A 85 -12.97 12.13 -9.91
CA LEU A 85 -11.62 11.74 -10.35
C LEU A 85 -11.61 10.22 -10.57
N PRO A 86 -12.05 9.74 -11.74
CA PRO A 86 -12.32 8.32 -11.98
C PRO A 86 -11.08 7.42 -11.90
N GLY A 87 -9.87 7.99 -11.96
CA GLY A 87 -8.62 7.25 -11.78
C GLY A 87 -8.33 6.81 -10.33
N VAL A 88 -8.99 7.39 -9.32
CA VAL A 88 -8.72 7.07 -7.91
C VAL A 88 -9.15 5.64 -7.57
N GLY A 89 -8.17 4.81 -7.19
CA GLY A 89 -8.34 3.40 -6.88
C GLY A 89 -8.25 2.47 -8.09
N CYS A 90 -8.05 3.01 -9.29
CA CYS A 90 -7.78 2.24 -10.50
C CYS A 90 -6.28 1.99 -10.67
N ASN A 91 -5.87 1.20 -11.67
CA ASN A 91 -4.45 0.96 -11.98
C ASN A 91 -3.63 0.34 -10.82
N LEU A 92 -4.27 -0.47 -9.97
CA LEU A 92 -3.55 -1.27 -8.96
C LEU A 92 -2.63 -2.25 -9.68
N GLN A 93 -1.34 -2.18 -9.37
CA GLN A 93 -0.32 -3.09 -9.87
C GLN A 93 0.45 -3.70 -8.70
N ASP A 94 0.84 -4.96 -8.86
CA ASP A 94 1.67 -5.71 -7.93
C ASP A 94 2.47 -6.77 -8.71
N HIS A 95 3.56 -7.25 -8.13
CA HIS A 95 4.32 -8.34 -8.71
C HIS A 95 3.69 -9.69 -8.32
N PRO A 96 3.46 -10.58 -9.30
CA PRO A 96 3.12 -11.96 -9.00
C PRO A 96 4.36 -12.72 -8.53
N MET A 97 4.22 -13.42 -7.41
CA MET A 97 5.26 -14.26 -6.83
C MET A 97 4.85 -15.73 -6.87
N VAL A 98 5.76 -16.58 -7.33
CA VAL A 98 5.65 -18.04 -7.21
C VAL A 98 6.91 -18.54 -6.53
N TYR A 99 6.74 -19.22 -5.39
CA TYR A 99 7.85 -19.89 -4.72
C TYR A 99 8.20 -21.19 -5.44
N ALA A 100 9.43 -21.29 -5.91
CA ALA A 100 10.03 -22.54 -6.39
C ALA A 100 11.03 -23.02 -5.34
N ASN A 101 10.62 -24.03 -4.60
CA ASN A 101 11.47 -24.70 -3.62
C ASN A 101 12.03 -26.00 -4.23
N TYR A 102 13.18 -26.48 -3.76
CA TYR A 102 13.81 -27.71 -4.23
C TYR A 102 14.37 -28.50 -3.07
N TYR A 103 14.41 -29.83 -3.19
CA TYR A 103 15.12 -30.68 -2.24
C TYR A 103 16.62 -30.68 -2.50
N TYR A 104 17.39 -30.67 -1.43
CA TYR A 104 18.75 -31.19 -1.50
C TYR A 104 18.70 -32.70 -1.70
N ARG A 105 19.57 -33.21 -2.57
CA ARG A 105 19.72 -34.66 -2.77
C ARG A 105 20.34 -35.35 -1.57
N ASP A 106 21.07 -34.60 -0.76
CA ASP A 106 21.66 -35.07 0.48
C ASP A 106 20.67 -34.83 1.63
N GLU A 107 20.22 -35.92 2.24
CA GLU A 107 19.25 -35.90 3.33
C GLU A 107 19.86 -35.52 4.68
N SER A 108 21.19 -35.36 4.75
CA SER A 108 21.86 -34.85 5.96
C SER A 108 21.65 -33.35 6.20
N TYR A 109 21.15 -32.62 5.20
CA TYR A 109 20.75 -31.22 5.37
C TYR A 109 19.39 -31.12 6.04
N PHE A 110 19.36 -30.37 7.14
CA PHE A 110 18.16 -30.01 7.89
C PHE A 110 17.11 -29.35 6.97
N ARG A 111 15.83 -29.72 7.12
CA ARG A 111 14.73 -29.30 6.24
C ARG A 111 13.70 -28.46 7.01
N SER A 112 13.13 -27.43 6.38
CA SER A 112 12.22 -26.50 7.08
C SER A 112 10.96 -27.15 7.64
N ASN A 113 10.52 -28.30 7.09
CA ASN A 113 9.37 -29.06 7.58
C ASN A 113 9.65 -29.81 8.91
N GLU A 114 10.93 -29.93 9.30
CA GLU A 114 11.34 -30.44 10.61
C GLU A 114 11.13 -29.38 11.71
N ILE A 115 10.88 -28.12 11.35
CA ILE A 115 10.36 -27.08 12.24
C ILE A 115 8.84 -27.29 12.40
N ALA A 116 8.47 -28.25 13.25
CA ALA A 116 7.09 -28.53 13.62
C ALA A 116 6.68 -27.77 14.91
N ASP A 117 5.38 -27.80 15.21
CA ASP A 117 4.81 -27.20 16.43
C ASP A 117 5.54 -27.71 17.68
N GLY A 118 6.16 -26.78 18.42
CA GLY A 118 6.98 -27.05 19.61
C GLY A 118 8.47 -26.70 19.47
N VAL A 119 9.00 -26.61 18.25
CA VAL A 119 10.43 -26.30 17.97
C VAL A 119 10.61 -24.90 17.38
N TYR A 120 9.51 -24.23 16.99
CA TYR A 120 9.54 -22.95 16.29
C TYR A 120 10.22 -21.82 17.08
N ASP A 121 9.87 -21.66 18.36
CA ASP A 121 10.40 -20.59 19.22
C ASP A 121 11.88 -20.83 19.56
N GLU A 122 12.25 -22.06 19.92
CA GLU A 122 13.65 -22.43 20.20
C GLU A 122 14.55 -22.25 18.96
N ALA A 123 14.05 -22.66 17.79
CA ALA A 123 14.75 -22.48 16.53
C ALA A 123 14.88 -21.00 16.13
N ALA A 124 13.87 -20.17 16.44
CA ALA A 124 13.93 -18.72 16.23
C ALA A 124 14.96 -18.07 17.18
N GLU A 125 14.98 -18.47 18.45
CA GLU A 125 15.94 -17.97 19.43
C GLU A 125 17.39 -18.34 19.07
N GLU A 126 17.64 -19.58 18.64
CA GLU A 126 18.96 -20.00 18.18
C GLU A 126 19.43 -19.14 16.99
N TYR A 127 18.56 -18.93 16.01
CA TYR A 127 18.86 -18.10 14.85
C TYR A 127 19.14 -16.64 15.23
N ILE A 128 18.32 -16.04 16.11
CA ILE A 128 18.53 -14.67 16.57
C ILE A 128 19.90 -14.53 17.25
N ARG A 129 20.29 -15.53 18.05
CA ARG A 129 21.53 -15.50 18.83
C ARG A 129 22.77 -15.71 17.97
N ASN A 130 22.74 -16.72 17.10
CA ASN A 130 23.95 -17.24 16.46
C ASN A 130 23.91 -17.20 14.92
N ARG A 131 22.75 -16.87 14.32
CA ARG A 131 22.51 -16.97 12.86
C ARG A 131 22.73 -18.39 12.31
N THR A 132 22.52 -19.39 13.17
CA THR A 132 22.57 -20.81 12.85
C THR A 132 21.21 -21.46 13.09
N GLY A 133 21.13 -22.77 12.85
CA GLY A 133 19.97 -23.55 13.25
C GLY A 133 18.87 -23.59 12.20
N PRO A 134 17.72 -24.19 12.57
CA PRO A 134 16.67 -24.58 11.64
C PRO A 134 16.14 -23.47 10.72
N TRP A 135 16.06 -22.22 11.21
CA TRP A 135 15.60 -21.05 10.44
C TRP A 135 16.51 -20.66 9.26
N THR A 136 17.70 -21.26 9.17
CA THR A 136 18.59 -21.10 8.00
C THR A 136 18.27 -22.07 6.85
N ALA A 137 17.40 -23.05 7.08
CA ALA A 137 17.08 -24.08 6.09
C ALA A 137 16.08 -23.56 5.03
N PRO A 138 16.21 -23.99 3.76
CA PRO A 138 15.27 -23.60 2.71
C PRO A 138 13.91 -24.29 2.89
N SER A 139 12.88 -23.62 2.38
CA SER A 139 11.50 -24.11 2.34
C SER A 139 11.36 -25.29 1.37
N GLU A 140 10.40 -26.21 1.63
CA GLU A 140 10.09 -27.34 0.75
C GLU A 140 8.97 -27.02 -0.26
N SER A 141 9.09 -27.55 -1.49
CA SER A 141 7.99 -27.83 -2.41
C SER A 141 8.52 -28.62 -3.60
N VAL A 142 7.82 -29.65 -4.07
CA VAL A 142 8.29 -30.49 -5.18
C VAL A 142 7.84 -29.91 -6.52
N PHE A 143 8.76 -29.71 -7.45
CA PHE A 143 8.44 -29.61 -8.88
C PHE A 143 9.49 -30.35 -9.72
N ASP A 144 9.21 -31.61 -10.06
CA ASP A 144 10.07 -32.43 -10.93
C ASP A 144 9.33 -32.73 -12.24
N THR A 145 9.08 -31.67 -13.01
CA THR A 145 8.50 -31.79 -14.35
C THR A 145 8.90 -30.60 -15.21
N THR A 146 9.14 -30.87 -16.49
CA THR A 146 9.36 -29.86 -17.54
C THR A 146 8.11 -29.65 -18.40
N ASP A 147 7.00 -30.32 -18.09
CA ASP A 147 5.75 -30.19 -18.86
C ASP A 147 5.08 -28.84 -18.61
N HIS A 148 4.84 -28.09 -19.68
CA HIS A 148 4.30 -26.74 -19.62
C HIS A 148 2.90 -26.68 -19.00
N GLN A 149 2.02 -27.63 -19.30
CA GLN A 149 0.65 -27.62 -18.78
C GLN A 149 0.65 -27.85 -17.26
N THR A 150 1.49 -28.77 -16.79
CA THR A 150 1.67 -29.08 -15.39
C THR A 150 2.30 -27.89 -14.64
N LEU A 151 3.34 -27.28 -15.20
CA LEU A 151 3.95 -26.04 -14.70
C LEU A 151 2.94 -24.92 -14.57
N MET A 152 2.15 -24.65 -15.61
CA MET A 152 1.14 -23.60 -15.58
C MET A 152 0.06 -23.85 -14.53
N LYS A 153 -0.43 -25.09 -14.42
CA LYS A 153 -1.41 -25.45 -13.38
C LYS A 153 -0.86 -25.18 -11.97
N HIS A 154 0.43 -25.44 -11.76
CA HIS A 154 1.08 -25.17 -10.48
C HIS A 154 1.27 -23.68 -10.19
N VAL A 155 1.80 -22.94 -11.16
CA VAL A 155 1.97 -21.49 -11.09
C VAL A 155 0.63 -20.84 -10.73
N MET A 156 -0.44 -21.18 -11.45
CA MET A 156 -1.77 -20.63 -11.20
C MET A 156 -2.35 -21.04 -9.83
N GLY A 157 -1.98 -22.22 -9.31
CA GLY A 157 -2.41 -22.68 -7.98
C GLY A 157 -1.62 -22.09 -6.82
N LYS A 158 -0.48 -21.45 -7.07
CA LYS A 158 0.44 -20.94 -6.03
C LYS A 158 0.81 -19.46 -6.15
N ILE A 159 0.39 -18.80 -7.22
CA ILE A 159 0.64 -17.38 -7.43
C ILE A 159 0.15 -16.59 -6.22
N SER A 160 1.01 -15.70 -5.72
CA SER A 160 0.75 -14.84 -4.58
C SER A 160 1.27 -13.44 -4.85
N THR A 161 0.97 -12.51 -3.93
CA THR A 161 1.44 -11.13 -3.98
C THR A 161 2.86 -11.02 -3.43
N GLU A 162 3.74 -10.30 -4.13
CA GLU A 162 5.05 -9.86 -3.61
C GLU A 162 4.91 -8.72 -2.58
N ARG A 163 3.68 -8.26 -2.35
CA ARG A 163 3.33 -7.15 -1.45
C ARG A 163 3.95 -5.83 -1.90
N HIS A 164 3.92 -5.59 -3.21
CA HIS A 164 4.33 -4.34 -3.85
C HIS A 164 3.13 -3.59 -4.48
N PRO A 165 2.02 -3.34 -3.75
CA PRO A 165 0.89 -2.62 -4.33
C PRO A 165 1.31 -1.20 -4.71
N SER A 166 0.92 -0.77 -5.90
CA SER A 166 1.26 0.55 -6.47
C SER A 166 0.20 1.02 -7.47
N GLY A 167 0.30 2.28 -7.91
CA GLY A 167 -0.44 2.81 -9.06
C GLY A 167 -1.88 3.25 -8.83
N THR A 168 -2.42 3.08 -7.63
CA THR A 168 -3.81 3.40 -7.28
C THR A 168 -4.19 4.88 -7.27
N ALA A 169 -3.20 5.76 -7.32
CA ALA A 169 -3.35 7.21 -7.46
C ALA A 169 -2.31 7.74 -8.46
N ALA A 170 -2.23 7.09 -9.63
CA ALA A 170 -1.15 7.24 -10.59
C ALA A 170 -0.81 8.69 -10.98
N MET A 171 0.49 8.98 -11.05
CA MET A 171 1.05 10.21 -11.62
C MET A 171 1.11 10.10 -13.14
N MET A 172 0.05 10.57 -13.82
CA MET A 172 -0.14 10.52 -15.27
C MET A 172 -0.95 11.75 -15.73
N PRO A 173 -1.01 12.07 -17.04
CA PRO A 173 -1.95 13.06 -17.55
C PRO A 173 -3.40 12.75 -17.13
N LEU A 174 -4.17 13.80 -16.82
CA LEU A 174 -5.54 13.66 -16.32
C LEU A 174 -6.44 12.93 -17.34
N GLU A 175 -6.25 13.20 -18.63
CA GLU A 175 -6.95 12.55 -19.75
C GLU A 175 -6.66 11.05 -19.88
N MET A 176 -5.56 10.57 -19.28
CA MET A 176 -5.20 9.14 -19.21
C MET A 176 -5.66 8.48 -17.89
N GLY A 177 -6.45 9.18 -17.09
CA GLY A 177 -6.89 8.70 -15.78
C GLY A 177 -5.89 8.96 -14.65
N GLY A 178 -4.98 9.92 -14.82
CA GLY A 178 -4.08 10.36 -13.75
C GLY A 178 -4.81 10.96 -12.55
N VAL A 179 -4.24 10.79 -11.37
CA VAL A 179 -4.75 11.32 -10.10
C VAL A 179 -3.90 12.47 -9.59
N VAL A 180 -2.58 12.42 -9.82
CA VAL A 180 -1.65 13.50 -9.47
C VAL A 180 -0.84 13.97 -10.67
N ASP A 181 -0.44 15.24 -10.64
CA ASP A 181 0.45 15.85 -11.62
C ASP A 181 1.95 15.55 -11.33
N PRO A 182 2.91 15.97 -12.18
CA PRO A 182 4.34 15.76 -11.95
C PRO A 182 4.92 16.41 -10.68
N GLU A 183 4.18 17.34 -10.08
CA GLU A 183 4.47 18.00 -8.80
C GLU A 183 3.84 17.23 -7.62
N LEU A 184 3.24 16.07 -7.86
CA LEU A 184 2.57 15.20 -6.88
C LEU A 184 1.25 15.78 -6.34
N LYS A 185 0.71 16.82 -6.97
CA LYS A 185 -0.52 17.48 -6.55
C LYS A 185 -1.73 16.79 -7.14
N VAL A 186 -2.73 16.54 -6.29
CA VAL A 186 -3.99 15.90 -6.71
C VAL A 186 -4.77 16.83 -7.63
N TYR A 187 -5.17 16.34 -8.80
CA TYR A 187 -5.95 17.11 -9.76
C TYR A 187 -7.26 17.62 -9.12
N GLY A 188 -7.61 18.87 -9.41
CA GLY A 188 -8.81 19.53 -8.87
C GLY A 188 -8.66 20.05 -7.44
N THR A 189 -7.49 19.90 -6.80
CA THR A 189 -7.24 20.40 -5.43
C THR A 189 -6.28 21.60 -5.41
N CYS A 190 -6.28 22.38 -4.33
CA CYS A 190 -5.35 23.49 -4.16
C CYS A 190 -4.07 23.11 -3.40
N SER A 191 -4.21 22.27 -2.37
CA SER A 191 -3.21 22.06 -1.33
C SER A 191 -3.11 20.60 -0.86
N LEU A 192 -3.39 19.64 -1.76
CA LEU A 192 -3.30 18.21 -1.49
C LEU A 192 -2.25 17.56 -2.38
N ARG A 193 -1.30 16.86 -1.77
CA ARG A 193 -0.31 16.03 -2.47
C ARG A 193 -0.34 14.59 -1.99
N ILE A 194 0.17 13.68 -2.81
CA ILE A 194 0.36 12.27 -2.46
C ILE A 194 1.83 11.91 -2.62
N ALA A 195 2.43 11.36 -1.58
CA ALA A 195 3.82 10.93 -1.56
C ALA A 195 3.94 9.51 -0.98
N ASP A 196 3.58 8.51 -1.80
CA ASP A 196 3.76 7.10 -1.50
C ASP A 196 3.72 6.25 -2.80
N ALA A 197 3.71 4.92 -2.70
CA ALA A 197 3.71 4.03 -3.87
C ALA A 197 2.44 4.10 -4.75
N SER A 198 1.33 4.69 -4.28
CA SER A 198 0.11 4.84 -5.06
C SER A 198 0.31 5.67 -6.33
N ILE A 199 1.28 6.60 -6.33
CA ILE A 199 1.50 7.49 -7.47
C ILE A 199 2.34 6.88 -8.59
N MET A 200 2.93 5.70 -8.40
CA MET A 200 3.76 5.05 -9.41
C MET A 200 2.89 4.59 -10.60
N PRO A 201 2.94 5.23 -11.77
CA PRO A 201 2.00 4.92 -12.86
C PRO A 201 2.21 3.52 -13.46
N LEU A 202 3.46 3.05 -13.44
CA LEU A 202 3.85 1.69 -13.78
C LEU A 202 4.76 1.19 -12.65
N ILE A 203 4.50 -0.03 -12.18
CA ILE A 203 5.30 -0.63 -11.14
C ILE A 203 6.75 -0.85 -11.65
N PRO A 204 7.78 -0.36 -10.93
CA PRO A 204 9.16 -0.58 -11.35
C PRO A 204 9.55 -2.04 -11.18
N SER A 205 10.45 -2.55 -12.03
CA SER A 205 11.06 -3.88 -11.92
C SER A 205 12.09 -3.95 -10.77
N ALA A 206 11.65 -3.66 -9.55
CA ALA A 206 12.45 -3.63 -8.33
C ALA A 206 11.56 -3.69 -7.08
N HIS A 207 12.17 -3.92 -5.91
CA HIS A 207 11.51 -3.65 -4.64
C HIS A 207 11.17 -2.16 -4.49
N LEU A 208 9.97 -1.83 -4.02
CA LEU A 208 9.45 -0.46 -4.09
C LEU A 208 10.07 0.50 -3.08
N GLN A 209 10.80 0.02 -2.08
CA GLN A 209 11.32 0.83 -0.98
C GLN A 209 12.16 2.02 -1.48
N ALA A 210 13.15 1.77 -2.34
CA ALA A 210 14.02 2.84 -2.85
C ALA A 210 13.25 3.87 -3.69
N SER A 211 12.32 3.41 -4.53
CA SER A 211 11.46 4.28 -5.33
C SER A 211 10.53 5.12 -4.45
N ALA A 212 9.98 4.55 -3.38
CA ALA A 212 9.16 5.27 -2.41
C ALA A 212 9.96 6.36 -1.67
N TYR A 213 11.23 6.09 -1.31
CA TYR A 213 12.13 7.12 -0.78
C TYR A 213 12.37 8.24 -1.80
N GLY A 214 12.63 7.90 -3.06
CA GLY A 214 12.81 8.90 -4.12
C GLY A 214 11.58 9.80 -4.30
N ILE A 215 10.38 9.23 -4.22
CA ILE A 215 9.12 9.99 -4.23
C ILE A 215 9.00 10.90 -3.01
N ALA A 216 9.28 10.38 -1.82
CA ALA A 216 9.20 11.14 -0.58
C ALA A 216 10.15 12.35 -0.58
N GLU A 217 11.38 12.19 -1.07
CA GLU A 217 12.38 13.27 -1.18
C GLU A 217 12.03 14.30 -2.27
N LYS A 218 11.27 13.90 -3.28
CA LYS A 218 10.81 14.81 -4.34
C LYS A 218 9.75 15.78 -3.85
N VAL A 219 8.94 15.39 -2.85
CA VAL A 219 7.88 16.28 -2.35
C VAL A 219 8.51 17.53 -1.76
N ARG A 220 8.14 18.71 -2.27
CA ARG A 220 8.62 20.00 -1.78
C ARG A 220 7.43 20.89 -1.48
N PHE A 221 7.55 21.65 -0.38
CA PHE A 221 6.61 22.73 -0.09
C PHE A 221 6.92 23.90 -1.03
N GLN A 222 5.91 24.33 -1.78
CA GLN A 222 5.91 25.63 -2.44
C GLN A 222 5.37 26.68 -1.47
#